data_AF-A0A8J0U3M8-F1
#
_entry.id   AF-A0A8J0U3M8-F1
#
_cell.length_a   1.000
_cell.length_b   1.000
_cell.length_c   1.000
_cell.angle_alpha   90.00
_cell.angle_beta   90.00
_cell.angle_gamma   90.00
#
_symmetry.space_group_name_H-M   'P 1'
#
loop_
_entity.id
_entity.type
_entity.pdbx_description
1 polymer ?
#
loop_
_entity_poly.entity_id
_entity_poly.type
_entity_poly.pdbx_seq_one_letter_code
_entity_poly.pdbx_strand_id
1 'polypeptide(L)'
;MKGGLLLASSVILAFHAAWGCPDVCSCQSSSRTVDCSYRGLVEIPAQVPPHTQTLYLQGNQIQSLNLTAFANISGIQVLDLSNNSISAMSPRVFVSLHDLKKLDLSYNSLNTLPESLGDQTWNLTYLAVKHNQIQRIDRSLLESLIHLKVLLVRSNPWQCNCQSMGLKLWLENFLYKGGFIDEVICNSPENRKGKDLLKIPFEMYRSCPPVASPFLLANMHHRNSDPKTNGKYGNHIDSTDGGIQPECEPKSKPRPVSLRHAIATVVITGVICGIVCLMMLAAAIYGCAYAAVMAKYQRQLKEVERLAPVAENGSPEEKEPLDSSLA
;
A
#
# COMPACT_ATOMS: atom_id res chain seq x y z
N MET A 1 54.74 -49.65 36.31
CA MET A 1 54.44 -48.21 36.41
C MET A 1 54.56 -47.59 35.02
N LYS A 2 53.43 -47.04 34.55
CA LYS A 2 53.26 -45.93 33.60
C LYS A 2 53.90 -46.06 32.20
N GLY A 3 53.07 -46.53 31.26
CA GLY A 3 53.25 -46.32 29.83
C GLY A 3 52.67 -44.99 29.35
N GLY A 4 53.31 -44.46 28.31
CA GLY A 4 52.67 -43.87 27.13
C GLY A 4 51.79 -42.64 27.32
N LEU A 5 52.40 -41.47 27.21
CA LEU A 5 51.76 -40.18 27.01
C LEU A 5 51.11 -40.14 25.59
N LEU A 6 49.79 -40.20 25.48
CA LEU A 6 49.06 -39.91 24.24
C LEU A 6 48.53 -38.48 24.29
N LEU A 7 49.15 -37.59 23.51
CA LEU A 7 48.62 -36.27 23.19
C LEU A 7 47.53 -36.42 22.14
N ALA A 8 46.26 -36.45 22.56
CA ALA A 8 45.13 -36.27 21.67
C ALA A 8 44.96 -34.77 21.38
N SER A 9 45.70 -34.26 20.38
CA SER A 9 45.34 -33.00 19.73
C SER A 9 44.28 -33.32 18.67
N SER A 10 43.03 -33.44 19.13
CA SER A 10 41.88 -33.47 18.24
C SER A 10 41.69 -32.06 17.67
N VAL A 11 42.28 -31.85 16.50
CA VAL A 11 41.93 -30.79 15.57
C VAL A 11 40.41 -30.79 15.43
N ILE A 12 39.75 -29.79 15.99
CA ILE A 12 38.38 -29.46 15.64
C ILE A 12 38.45 -29.03 14.18
N LEU A 13 38.21 -29.98 13.27
CA LEU A 13 37.82 -29.68 11.89
C LEU A 13 36.48 -28.95 12.00
N ALA A 14 36.54 -27.66 12.27
CA ALA A 14 35.49 -26.76 11.90
C ALA A 14 35.43 -26.83 10.38
N PHE A 15 34.60 -27.73 9.86
CA PHE A 15 33.99 -27.58 8.55
C PHE A 15 33.18 -26.28 8.60
N HIS A 16 33.89 -25.15 8.56
CA HIS A 16 33.35 -23.99 7.88
C HIS A 16 33.11 -24.52 6.48
N ALA A 17 31.84 -24.78 6.14
CA ALA A 17 31.46 -24.80 4.74
C ALA A 17 32.11 -23.55 4.15
N ALA A 18 33.17 -23.72 3.35
CA ALA A 18 33.77 -22.59 2.69
C ALA A 18 32.65 -22.10 1.76
N TRP A 19 32.00 -21.00 2.14
CA TRP A 19 30.98 -20.37 1.32
C TRP A 19 31.71 -19.81 0.10
N GLY A 20 31.94 -20.69 -0.88
CA GLY A 20 32.59 -20.42 -2.15
C GLY A 20 31.56 -19.96 -3.16
N CYS A 21 32.01 -19.22 -4.17
CA CYS A 21 31.15 -18.89 -5.30
C CYS A 21 30.66 -20.19 -5.97
N PRO A 22 29.36 -20.33 -6.29
CA PRO A 22 28.91 -21.45 -7.10
C PRO A 22 29.65 -21.49 -8.44
N ASP A 23 30.13 -22.65 -8.88
CA ASP A 23 30.93 -22.79 -10.12
C ASP A 23 30.21 -22.27 -11.37
N VAL A 24 28.88 -22.33 -11.35
CA VAL A 24 28.01 -21.84 -12.43
C VAL A 24 27.84 -20.32 -12.43
N CYS A 25 28.28 -19.61 -11.39
CA CYS A 25 28.11 -18.17 -11.21
C CYS A 25 29.45 -17.43 -11.18
N SER A 26 29.40 -16.11 -11.38
CA SER A 26 30.53 -15.21 -11.19
C SER A 26 30.30 -14.37 -9.94
N CYS A 27 31.25 -14.37 -9.01
CA CYS A 27 31.13 -13.63 -7.75
C CYS A 27 32.17 -12.53 -7.64
N GLN A 28 31.71 -11.31 -7.41
CA GLN A 28 32.56 -10.14 -7.18
C GLN A 28 32.48 -9.74 -5.71
N SER A 29 33.51 -10.09 -4.93
CA SER A 29 33.54 -9.83 -3.48
C SER A 29 33.58 -8.34 -3.14
N SER A 30 34.22 -7.49 -3.97
CA SER A 30 34.33 -6.05 -3.70
C SER A 30 32.98 -5.32 -3.76
N SER A 31 32.09 -5.73 -4.66
CA SER A 31 30.74 -5.18 -4.83
C SER A 31 29.65 -6.08 -4.24
N ARG A 32 30.02 -7.18 -3.56
CA ARG A 32 29.09 -8.17 -2.99
C ARG A 32 28.02 -8.61 -3.99
N THR A 33 28.45 -8.81 -5.24
CA THR A 33 27.58 -9.12 -6.37
C THR A 33 27.81 -10.56 -6.81
N VAL A 34 26.73 -11.29 -7.06
CA VAL A 34 26.75 -12.64 -7.61
C VAL A 34 25.93 -12.66 -8.89
N ASP A 35 26.58 -13.00 -9.99
CA ASP A 35 25.98 -13.09 -11.31
C ASP A 35 25.85 -14.55 -11.76
N CYS A 36 24.62 -15.03 -11.73
CA CYS A 36 24.19 -16.35 -12.17
C CYS A 36 23.28 -16.25 -13.41
N SER A 37 23.33 -15.15 -14.16
CA SER A 37 22.45 -14.90 -15.29
C SER A 37 22.77 -15.78 -16.50
N TYR A 38 21.74 -16.18 -17.25
CA TYR A 38 21.84 -16.95 -18.50
C TYR A 38 22.62 -18.27 -18.36
N ARG A 39 22.39 -19.01 -17.28
CA ARG A 39 23.10 -20.28 -16.98
C ARG A 39 22.22 -21.53 -17.10
N GLY A 40 20.96 -21.38 -17.49
CA GLY A 40 20.02 -22.50 -17.60
C GLY A 40 19.62 -23.10 -16.24
N LEU A 41 19.69 -22.31 -15.17
CA LEU A 41 19.38 -22.77 -13.82
C LEU A 41 17.89 -23.07 -13.68
N VAL A 42 17.55 -24.21 -13.09
CA VAL A 42 16.17 -24.59 -12.76
C VAL A 42 15.79 -24.22 -11.32
N GLU A 43 16.79 -23.96 -10.48
CA GLU A 43 16.67 -23.58 -9.08
C GLU A 43 17.78 -22.60 -8.68
N ILE A 44 17.61 -21.97 -7.52
CA ILE A 44 18.63 -21.06 -6.98
C ILE A 44 19.77 -21.88 -6.37
N PRO A 45 21.04 -21.64 -6.73
CA PRO A 45 22.17 -22.40 -6.18
C PRO A 45 22.29 -22.27 -4.66
N ALA A 46 22.50 -23.38 -3.95
CA ALA A 46 22.57 -23.39 -2.49
C ALA A 46 23.83 -22.69 -1.93
N GLN A 47 24.89 -22.58 -2.73
CA GLN A 47 26.21 -22.06 -2.33
C GLN A 47 26.38 -20.55 -2.56
N VAL A 48 25.31 -19.79 -2.78
CA VAL A 48 25.45 -18.33 -2.92
C VAL A 48 26.03 -17.74 -1.62
N PRO A 49 27.13 -16.95 -1.68
CA PRO A 49 27.74 -16.35 -0.49
C PRO A 49 26.73 -15.56 0.37
N PRO A 50 26.80 -15.64 1.71
CA PRO A 50 25.74 -15.11 2.58
C PRO A 50 25.75 -13.57 2.64
N HIS A 51 26.89 -12.96 2.34
CA HIS A 51 27.08 -11.51 2.33
C HIS A 51 26.73 -10.86 0.98
N THR A 52 26.08 -11.59 0.08
CA THR A 52 25.63 -11.10 -1.22
C THR A 52 24.59 -10.01 -1.05
N GLN A 53 24.80 -8.87 -1.72
CA GLN A 53 23.85 -7.74 -1.75
C GLN A 53 23.11 -7.62 -3.07
N THR A 54 23.74 -8.07 -4.17
CA THR A 54 23.14 -8.06 -5.50
C THR A 54 23.21 -9.45 -6.09
N LEU A 55 22.07 -10.01 -6.45
CA LEU A 55 21.95 -11.34 -7.04
C LEU A 55 21.22 -11.25 -8.39
N TYR A 56 21.93 -11.62 -9.45
CA TYR A 56 21.42 -11.69 -10.82
C TYR A 56 21.12 -13.15 -11.18
N LEU A 57 19.85 -13.46 -11.43
CA LEU A 57 19.34 -14.78 -11.80
C LEU A 57 18.51 -14.72 -13.09
N GLN A 58 18.61 -13.63 -13.85
CA GLN A 58 17.82 -13.43 -15.06
C GLN A 58 18.22 -14.38 -16.20
N GLY A 59 17.26 -14.71 -17.06
CA GLY A 59 17.50 -15.55 -18.22
C GLY A 59 17.75 -17.03 -17.89
N ASN A 60 17.15 -17.52 -16.80
CA ASN A 60 17.23 -18.91 -16.36
C ASN A 60 15.88 -19.63 -16.58
N GLN A 61 15.75 -20.84 -16.06
CA GLN A 61 14.58 -21.71 -16.20
C GLN A 61 13.92 -22.00 -14.85
N ILE A 62 14.01 -21.06 -13.90
CA ILE A 62 13.44 -21.22 -12.55
C ILE A 62 11.92 -21.19 -12.67
N GLN A 63 11.25 -22.23 -12.16
CA GLN A 63 9.79 -22.40 -12.30
C GLN A 63 9.01 -22.08 -11.03
N SER A 64 9.63 -22.25 -9.86
CA SER A 64 8.99 -21.99 -8.59
C SER A 64 9.98 -21.51 -7.54
N LEU A 65 9.48 -20.74 -6.57
CA LEU A 65 10.26 -20.30 -5.42
C LEU A 65 9.63 -20.81 -4.13
N ASN A 66 10.39 -21.60 -3.38
CA ASN A 66 9.96 -22.16 -2.10
C ASN A 66 10.39 -21.28 -0.91
N LEU A 67 9.94 -21.63 0.29
CA LEU A 67 10.26 -20.90 1.53
C LEU A 67 11.78 -20.78 1.80
N THR A 68 12.55 -21.76 1.36
CA THR A 68 13.99 -21.85 1.65
C THR A 68 14.86 -21.22 0.57
N ALA A 69 14.28 -20.75 -0.53
CA ALA A 69 14.99 -20.26 -1.72
C ALA A 69 16.01 -19.13 -1.40
N PHE A 70 15.73 -18.33 -0.37
CA PHE A 70 16.57 -17.21 0.06
C PHE A 70 17.01 -17.29 1.53
N ALA A 71 16.89 -18.46 2.17
CA ALA A 71 17.10 -18.58 3.62
C ALA A 71 18.51 -18.16 4.07
N ASN A 72 19.52 -18.41 3.24
CA ASN A 72 20.93 -18.20 3.58
C ASN A 72 21.52 -16.87 3.05
N ILE A 73 20.70 -16.05 2.37
CA ILE A 73 21.11 -14.83 1.66
C ILE A 73 20.24 -13.64 2.06
N SER A 74 20.14 -13.40 3.37
CA SER A 74 19.25 -12.38 3.97
C SER A 74 19.66 -10.93 3.67
N GLY A 75 20.93 -10.68 3.35
CA GLY A 75 21.47 -9.33 3.10
C GLY A 75 21.23 -8.79 1.68
N ILE A 76 20.41 -9.45 0.87
CA ILE A 76 20.15 -9.04 -0.52
C ILE A 76 19.35 -7.73 -0.55
N GLN A 77 19.86 -6.77 -1.34
CA GLN A 77 19.23 -5.49 -1.62
C GLN A 77 18.67 -5.42 -3.05
N VAL A 78 19.27 -6.14 -3.99
CA VAL A 78 18.86 -6.18 -5.39
C VAL A 78 18.74 -7.64 -5.83
N LEU A 79 17.56 -8.03 -6.27
CA LEU A 79 17.26 -9.36 -6.78
C LEU A 79 16.62 -9.25 -8.17
N ASP A 80 17.30 -9.78 -9.17
CA ASP A 80 16.80 -9.87 -10.54
C ASP A 80 16.49 -11.34 -10.87
N LEU A 81 15.20 -11.65 -10.99
CA LEU A 81 14.65 -12.95 -11.39
C LEU A 81 13.93 -12.84 -12.73
N SER A 82 14.19 -11.78 -13.49
CA SER A 82 13.49 -11.54 -14.75
C SER A 82 13.82 -12.61 -15.80
N ASN A 83 12.93 -12.80 -16.77
CA ASN A 83 13.13 -13.76 -17.86
C ASN A 83 13.40 -15.19 -17.34
N ASN A 84 12.48 -15.68 -16.51
CA ASN A 84 12.43 -17.05 -15.99
C ASN A 84 11.05 -17.66 -16.31
N SER A 85 10.72 -18.80 -15.72
CA SER A 85 9.41 -19.47 -15.90
C SER A 85 8.63 -19.55 -14.59
N ILE A 86 8.82 -18.58 -13.69
CA ILE A 86 8.24 -18.61 -12.34
C ILE A 86 6.73 -18.48 -12.44
N SER A 87 6.01 -19.50 -12.00
CA SER A 87 4.54 -19.54 -11.98
C SER A 87 3.95 -19.69 -10.57
N ALA A 88 4.76 -20.18 -9.62
CA ALA A 88 4.36 -20.39 -8.24
C ALA A 88 5.43 -19.86 -7.27
N MET A 89 4.97 -19.16 -6.23
CA MET A 89 5.82 -18.68 -5.14
C MET A 89 5.16 -18.99 -3.81
N SER A 90 5.94 -19.50 -2.86
CA SER A 90 5.45 -19.68 -1.49
C SER A 90 5.05 -18.32 -0.89
N PRO A 91 3.98 -18.23 -0.08
CA PRO A 91 3.58 -16.97 0.53
C PRO A 91 4.70 -16.28 1.31
N ARG A 92 5.59 -17.06 1.93
CA ARG A 92 6.70 -16.58 2.76
C ARG A 92 8.07 -16.69 2.12
N VAL A 93 8.14 -16.72 0.79
CA VAL A 93 9.39 -16.83 0.04
C VAL A 93 10.40 -15.72 0.35
N PHE A 94 9.95 -14.49 0.60
CA PHE A 94 10.82 -13.33 0.83
C PHE A 94 11.03 -13.02 2.32
N VAL A 95 10.65 -13.94 3.22
CA VAL A 95 10.67 -13.70 4.67
C VAL A 95 12.05 -13.34 5.22
N SER A 96 13.13 -13.81 4.60
CA SER A 96 14.51 -13.51 5.00
C SER A 96 15.07 -12.23 4.38
N LEU A 97 14.39 -11.62 3.40
CA LEU A 97 14.91 -10.53 2.57
C LEU A 97 14.49 -9.14 3.08
N HIS A 98 14.78 -8.85 4.35
CA HIS A 98 14.38 -7.59 4.98
C HIS A 98 15.06 -6.34 4.39
N ASP A 99 16.25 -6.50 3.80
CA ASP A 99 17.03 -5.42 3.20
C ASP A 99 16.71 -5.18 1.72
N LEU A 100 15.75 -5.93 1.15
CA LEU A 100 15.44 -5.89 -0.28
C LEU A 100 14.89 -4.52 -0.68
N LYS A 101 15.57 -3.87 -1.63
CA LYS A 101 15.21 -2.55 -2.18
C LYS A 101 14.69 -2.63 -3.61
N LYS A 102 15.18 -3.59 -4.39
CA LYS A 102 14.80 -3.78 -5.79
C LYS A 102 14.52 -5.25 -6.06
N LEU A 103 13.33 -5.51 -6.60
CA LEU A 103 12.87 -6.83 -7.02
C LEU A 103 12.37 -6.74 -8.47
N ASP A 104 13.00 -7.49 -9.37
CA ASP A 104 12.51 -7.68 -10.73
C ASP A 104 12.06 -9.13 -10.94
N LEU A 105 10.77 -9.30 -11.21
CA LEU A 105 10.09 -10.55 -11.55
C LEU A 105 9.50 -10.48 -12.96
N SER A 106 9.93 -9.53 -13.79
CA SER A 106 9.40 -9.33 -15.15
C SER A 106 9.66 -10.55 -16.04
N TYR A 107 8.84 -10.77 -17.06
CA TYR A 107 8.98 -11.89 -18.00
C TYR A 107 9.01 -13.24 -17.26
N ASN A 108 7.94 -13.50 -16.51
CA ASN A 108 7.67 -14.76 -15.84
C ASN A 108 6.22 -15.19 -16.14
N SER A 109 5.70 -16.19 -15.43
CA SER A 109 4.34 -16.71 -15.61
C SER A 109 3.49 -16.54 -14.35
N LEU A 110 3.70 -15.45 -13.60
CA LEU A 110 3.01 -15.20 -12.34
C LEU A 110 1.55 -14.82 -12.57
N ASN A 111 0.63 -15.52 -11.92
CA ASN A 111 -0.79 -15.19 -11.92
C ASN A 111 -1.18 -14.22 -10.80
N THR A 112 -0.45 -14.26 -9.69
CA THR A 112 -0.67 -13.44 -8.49
C THR A 112 0.66 -13.14 -7.81
N LEU A 113 0.66 -12.11 -6.95
CA LEU A 113 1.73 -11.86 -6.00
C LEU A 113 1.30 -12.36 -4.61
N PRO A 114 2.24 -12.87 -3.78
CA PRO A 114 1.96 -13.22 -2.39
C PRO A 114 1.43 -12.02 -1.62
N GLU A 115 0.29 -12.17 -0.93
CA GLU A 115 -0.30 -11.09 -0.10
C GLU A 115 0.71 -10.55 0.93
N SER A 116 1.53 -11.44 1.49
CA SER A 116 2.56 -11.12 2.46
C SER A 116 3.86 -10.56 1.87
N LEU A 117 3.94 -10.29 0.56
CA LEU A 117 5.10 -9.65 -0.08
C LEU A 117 5.40 -8.32 0.60
N GLY A 118 4.39 -7.45 0.75
CA GLY A 118 4.56 -6.13 1.34
C GLY A 118 5.06 -6.17 2.78
N ASP A 119 4.58 -7.13 3.58
CA ASP A 119 5.00 -7.30 4.97
C ASP A 119 6.42 -7.86 5.12
N GLN A 120 6.87 -8.65 4.14
CA GLN A 120 8.22 -9.26 4.13
C GLN A 120 9.29 -8.30 3.63
N THR A 121 8.93 -7.45 2.66
CA THR A 121 9.86 -6.54 1.96
C THR A 121 9.46 -5.08 2.16
N TRP A 122 9.36 -4.64 3.42
CA TRP A 122 8.90 -3.30 3.78
C TRP A 122 9.81 -2.17 3.22
N ASN A 123 11.10 -2.44 3.00
CA ASN A 123 12.08 -1.49 2.46
C ASN A 123 12.13 -1.47 0.91
N LEU A 124 11.21 -2.18 0.24
CA LEU A 124 11.20 -2.29 -1.21
C LEU A 124 10.86 -0.94 -1.85
N THR A 125 11.74 -0.46 -2.72
CA THR A 125 11.60 0.82 -3.44
C THR A 125 11.26 0.64 -4.93
N TYR A 126 11.59 -0.53 -5.48
CA TYR A 126 11.39 -0.86 -6.89
C TYR A 126 10.82 -2.27 -6.99
N LEU A 127 9.65 -2.38 -7.61
CA LEU A 127 9.01 -3.65 -7.93
C LEU A 127 8.66 -3.67 -9.42
N ALA A 128 9.20 -4.65 -10.14
CA ALA A 128 8.84 -4.89 -11.53
C ALA A 128 8.26 -6.29 -11.71
N VAL A 129 7.08 -6.37 -12.31
CA VAL A 129 6.32 -7.60 -12.59
C VAL A 129 5.76 -7.56 -14.03
N LYS A 130 6.44 -6.85 -14.94
CA LYS A 130 6.01 -6.69 -16.33
C LYS A 130 5.95 -8.03 -17.04
N HIS A 131 5.12 -8.19 -18.07
CA HIS A 131 5.07 -9.43 -18.87
C HIS A 131 4.88 -10.67 -17.99
N ASN A 132 3.80 -10.67 -17.21
CA ASN A 132 3.33 -11.79 -16.41
C ASN A 132 1.85 -12.06 -16.74
N GLN A 133 1.19 -12.93 -15.96
CA GLN A 133 -0.23 -13.28 -16.11
C GLN A 133 -1.09 -12.69 -14.96
N ILE A 134 -0.65 -11.58 -14.37
CA ILE A 134 -1.32 -10.97 -13.22
C ILE A 134 -2.60 -10.30 -13.68
N GLN A 135 -3.71 -10.69 -13.05
CA GLN A 135 -5.04 -10.18 -13.41
C GLN A 135 -5.53 -9.10 -12.47
N ARG A 136 -5.06 -9.12 -11.21
CA ARG A 136 -5.41 -8.17 -10.16
C ARG A 136 -4.28 -8.08 -9.15
N ILE A 137 -4.14 -6.91 -8.53
CA ILE A 137 -3.33 -6.71 -7.33
C ILE A 137 -4.24 -6.07 -6.29
N ASP A 138 -4.30 -6.69 -5.12
CA ASP A 138 -5.10 -6.18 -4.02
C ASP A 138 -4.46 -4.95 -3.39
N ARG A 139 -5.31 -4.02 -2.97
CA ARG A 139 -4.89 -2.76 -2.35
C ARG A 139 -4.07 -2.98 -1.08
N SER A 140 -4.43 -3.99 -0.27
CA SER A 140 -3.74 -4.31 0.99
C SER A 140 -2.26 -4.63 0.79
N LEU A 141 -1.93 -5.44 -0.22
CA LEU A 141 -0.54 -5.77 -0.57
C LEU A 141 0.27 -4.49 -0.86
N LEU A 142 -0.32 -3.58 -1.62
CA LEU A 142 0.33 -2.33 -2.03
C LEU A 142 0.42 -1.30 -0.89
N GLU A 143 -0.52 -1.32 0.06
CA GLU A 143 -0.49 -0.46 1.25
C GLU A 143 0.67 -0.81 2.19
N SER A 144 1.06 -2.08 2.28
CA SER A 144 2.23 -2.51 3.06
C SER A 144 3.56 -2.08 2.44
N LEU A 145 3.62 -1.79 1.13
CA LEU A 145 4.82 -1.35 0.41
C LEU A 145 5.07 0.16 0.58
N ILE A 146 5.28 0.60 1.82
CA ILE A 146 5.31 2.02 2.22
C ILE A 146 6.45 2.84 1.59
N HIS A 147 7.55 2.19 1.18
CA HIS A 147 8.74 2.84 0.60
C HIS A 147 8.82 2.70 -0.92
N LEU A 148 7.79 2.13 -1.56
CA LEU A 148 7.78 1.94 -3.00
C LEU A 148 7.85 3.29 -3.72
N LYS A 149 8.69 3.35 -4.75
CA LYS A 149 8.87 4.53 -5.60
C LYS A 149 8.62 4.20 -7.07
N VAL A 150 8.88 2.96 -7.46
CA VAL A 150 8.72 2.48 -8.83
C VAL A 150 7.95 1.17 -8.82
N LEU A 151 6.84 1.15 -9.55
CA LEU A 151 6.04 -0.04 -9.80
C LEU A 151 5.95 -0.25 -11.32
N LEU A 152 6.40 -1.39 -11.84
CA LEU A 152 6.28 -1.70 -13.27
C LEU A 152 5.40 -2.94 -13.46
N VAL A 153 4.28 -2.76 -14.14
CA VAL A 153 3.16 -3.72 -14.22
C VAL A 153 2.63 -3.88 -15.64
N ARG A 154 3.24 -3.20 -16.63
CA ARG A 154 2.89 -3.31 -18.05
C ARG A 154 2.84 -4.76 -18.53
N SER A 155 2.01 -5.01 -19.55
CA SER A 155 1.89 -6.32 -20.21
C SER A 155 1.43 -7.43 -19.26
N ASN A 156 0.37 -7.14 -18.50
CA ASN A 156 -0.33 -8.12 -17.68
C ASN A 156 -1.83 -8.10 -18.06
N PRO A 157 -2.55 -9.22 -18.00
CA PRO A 157 -3.96 -9.31 -18.40
C PRO A 157 -4.91 -8.70 -17.36
N TRP A 158 -4.79 -7.40 -17.08
CA TRP A 158 -5.53 -6.69 -16.04
C TRP A 158 -7.05 -6.82 -16.18
N GLN A 159 -7.72 -7.29 -15.11
CA GLN A 159 -9.17 -7.29 -14.99
C GLN A 159 -9.65 -5.99 -14.35
N CYS A 160 -10.07 -5.03 -15.19
CA CYS A 160 -10.57 -3.73 -14.77
C CYS A 160 -12.08 -3.73 -14.45
N ASN A 161 -12.53 -4.72 -13.69
CA ASN A 161 -13.90 -4.81 -13.18
C ASN A 161 -14.06 -4.02 -11.87
N CYS A 162 -15.19 -4.17 -11.18
CA CYS A 162 -15.47 -3.44 -9.94
C CYS A 162 -14.45 -3.69 -8.80
N GLN A 163 -13.73 -4.83 -8.79
CA GLN A 163 -12.73 -5.17 -7.78
C GLN A 163 -11.41 -4.38 -7.94
N SER A 164 -11.13 -3.86 -9.15
CA SER A 164 -9.93 -3.07 -9.43
C SER A 164 -10.00 -1.62 -8.93
N MET A 165 -11.13 -1.21 -8.32
CA MET A 165 -11.30 0.12 -7.71
C MET A 165 -10.24 0.40 -6.63
N GLY A 166 -9.90 -0.61 -5.82
CA GLY A 166 -8.87 -0.48 -4.79
C GLY A 166 -7.50 -0.16 -5.36
N LEU A 167 -7.14 -0.84 -6.45
CA LEU A 167 -5.90 -0.60 -7.20
C LEU A 167 -5.90 0.82 -7.79
N LYS A 168 -6.97 1.24 -8.47
CA LYS A 168 -7.10 2.60 -9.03
C LYS A 168 -6.83 3.69 -8.01
N LEU A 169 -7.52 3.63 -6.87
CA LEU A 169 -7.37 4.61 -5.79
C LEU A 169 -5.95 4.63 -5.21
N TRP A 170 -5.35 3.45 -5.04
CA TRP A 170 -3.98 3.37 -4.55
C TRP A 170 -2.99 3.99 -5.54
N LEU A 171 -3.14 3.71 -6.83
CA LEU A 171 -2.28 4.23 -7.90
C LEU A 171 -2.33 5.74 -8.04
N GLU A 172 -3.51 6.34 -7.93
CA GLU A 172 -3.67 7.81 -7.97
C GLU A 172 -2.94 8.48 -6.81
N ASN A 173 -3.06 7.93 -5.60
CA ASN A 173 -2.33 8.41 -4.43
C ASN A 173 -0.81 8.16 -4.54
N PHE A 174 -0.41 7.02 -5.11
CA PHE A 174 0.99 6.69 -5.35
C PHE A 174 1.64 7.68 -6.33
N LEU A 175 0.97 8.00 -7.44
CA LEU A 175 1.39 9.02 -8.39
C LEU A 175 1.44 10.42 -7.77
N TYR A 176 0.45 10.78 -6.96
CA TYR A 176 0.43 12.07 -6.24
C TYR A 176 1.64 12.25 -5.31
N LYS A 177 2.11 11.16 -4.68
CA LYS A 177 3.32 11.15 -3.84
C LYS A 177 4.64 11.15 -4.62
N GLY A 178 4.60 11.23 -5.95
CA GLY A 178 5.78 11.19 -6.82
C GLY A 178 6.28 9.78 -7.14
N GLY A 179 5.47 8.75 -6.89
CA GLY A 179 5.73 7.40 -7.37
C GLY A 179 5.66 7.33 -8.89
N PHE A 180 6.42 6.41 -9.49
CA PHE A 180 6.39 6.13 -10.91
C PHE A 180 5.72 4.79 -11.17
N ILE A 181 4.72 4.78 -12.05
CA ILE A 181 4.15 3.57 -12.61
C ILE A 181 4.09 3.66 -14.13
N ASP A 182 4.26 2.53 -14.79
CA ASP A 182 3.96 2.38 -16.22
C ASP A 182 2.45 2.20 -16.46
N GLU A 183 2.06 1.87 -17.69
CA GLU A 183 0.64 1.79 -18.05
C GLU A 183 -0.03 0.50 -17.55
N VAL A 184 -1.27 0.64 -17.06
CA VAL A 184 -2.13 -0.48 -16.63
C VAL A 184 -3.25 -0.64 -17.64
N ILE A 185 -2.94 -1.31 -18.76
CA ILE A 185 -3.91 -1.52 -19.85
C ILE A 185 -4.83 -2.69 -19.50
N CYS A 186 -6.12 -2.40 -19.44
CA CYS A 186 -7.17 -3.36 -19.15
C CYS A 186 -7.27 -4.42 -20.26
N ASN A 187 -7.24 -5.69 -19.88
CA ASN A 187 -7.52 -6.82 -20.78
C ASN A 187 -8.99 -7.21 -20.75
N SER A 188 -9.66 -7.03 -19.61
CA SER A 188 -11.10 -7.26 -19.45
C SER A 188 -11.70 -6.28 -18.45
N PRO A 189 -13.04 -6.15 -18.36
CA PRO A 189 -14.05 -6.63 -19.30
C PRO A 189 -13.97 -5.99 -20.70
N GLU A 190 -14.62 -6.56 -21.72
CA GLU A 190 -14.53 -6.13 -23.13
C GLU A 190 -14.87 -4.63 -23.34
N ASN A 191 -15.81 -4.07 -22.58
CA ASN A 191 -16.17 -2.65 -22.65
C ASN A 191 -15.05 -1.68 -22.17
N ARG A 192 -13.99 -2.21 -21.54
CA ARG A 192 -12.82 -1.45 -21.05
C ARG A 192 -11.51 -1.93 -21.63
N LYS A 193 -11.53 -2.98 -22.44
CA LYS A 193 -10.33 -3.56 -23.03
C LYS A 193 -9.54 -2.51 -23.80
N GLY A 194 -8.22 -2.52 -23.63
CA GLY A 194 -7.31 -1.56 -24.25
C GLY A 194 -7.29 -0.17 -23.59
N LYS A 195 -8.15 0.11 -22.61
CA LYS A 195 -8.09 1.37 -21.85
C LYS A 195 -7.10 1.27 -20.70
N ASP A 196 -6.44 2.38 -20.41
CA ASP A 196 -5.65 2.53 -19.19
C ASP A 196 -6.57 2.66 -17.98
N LEU A 197 -6.32 1.86 -16.94
CA LEU A 197 -7.09 1.81 -15.70
C LEU A 197 -7.22 3.19 -15.04
N LEU A 198 -6.18 4.02 -15.09
CA LEU A 198 -6.21 5.37 -14.50
C LEU A 198 -7.16 6.31 -15.24
N LYS A 199 -7.39 6.09 -16.53
CA LYS A 199 -8.26 6.92 -17.38
C LYS A 199 -9.73 6.53 -17.32
N ILE A 200 -10.08 5.42 -16.65
CA ILE A 200 -11.46 4.96 -16.53
C ILE A 200 -12.18 5.75 -15.42
N PRO A 201 -13.36 6.36 -15.70
CA PRO A 201 -14.13 7.09 -14.71
C PRO A 201 -14.62 6.20 -13.55
N PHE A 202 -14.70 6.76 -12.34
CA PHE A 202 -15.09 6.03 -11.13
C PHE A 202 -16.49 5.43 -11.18
N GLU A 203 -17.42 6.08 -11.89
CA GLU A 203 -18.82 5.65 -12.07
C GLU A 203 -18.88 4.24 -12.65
N MET A 204 -17.92 3.89 -13.49
CA MET A 204 -17.85 2.59 -14.12
C MET A 204 -17.52 1.49 -13.10
N TYR A 205 -16.87 1.78 -11.97
CA TYR A 205 -16.51 0.77 -10.97
C TYR A 205 -17.59 0.48 -9.91
N ARG A 206 -18.68 1.26 -9.84
CA ARG A 206 -19.60 1.31 -8.69
C ARG A 206 -20.46 0.06 -8.47
N SER A 207 -20.63 -0.81 -9.47
CA SER A 207 -21.51 -1.98 -9.36
C SER A 207 -20.68 -3.27 -9.32
N CYS A 208 -20.39 -3.77 -8.11
CA CYS A 208 -20.11 -5.19 -7.95
C CYS A 208 -21.44 -5.90 -7.77
N PRO A 209 -21.85 -6.81 -8.67
CA PRO A 209 -22.90 -7.76 -8.35
C PRO A 209 -22.53 -8.44 -7.02
N PRO A 210 -23.47 -8.64 -6.08
CA PRO A 210 -23.19 -9.48 -4.93
C PRO A 210 -22.71 -10.84 -5.47
N VAL A 211 -21.57 -11.32 -4.98
CA VAL A 211 -21.05 -12.65 -5.31
C VAL A 211 -22.21 -13.62 -5.11
N ALA A 212 -22.73 -14.19 -6.19
CA ALA A 212 -23.75 -15.21 -6.09
C ALA A 212 -23.13 -16.35 -5.28
N SER A 213 -23.61 -16.53 -4.05
CA SER A 213 -23.28 -17.69 -3.25
C SER A 213 -23.56 -18.94 -4.11
N PRO A 214 -22.62 -19.90 -4.21
CA PRO A 214 -22.83 -21.12 -5.00
C PRO A 214 -24.10 -21.90 -4.62
N PHE A 215 -24.68 -21.60 -3.45
CA PHE A 215 -25.88 -22.23 -2.92
C PHE A 215 -27.20 -21.83 -3.60
N LEU A 216 -27.26 -20.78 -4.42
CA LEU A 216 -28.52 -20.35 -5.07
C LEU A 216 -28.70 -20.81 -6.52
N LEU A 217 -27.72 -21.50 -7.10
CA LEU A 217 -27.76 -22.00 -8.48
C LEU A 217 -28.14 -23.49 -8.57
N ALA A 218 -28.71 -24.07 -7.51
CA ALA A 218 -29.20 -25.46 -7.51
C ALA A 218 -30.70 -25.61 -7.81
N ASN A 219 -31.50 -24.54 -7.84
CA ASN A 219 -32.97 -24.64 -7.87
C ASN A 219 -33.67 -24.14 -9.14
N MET A 220 -33.03 -24.23 -10.31
CA MET A 220 -33.69 -23.91 -11.59
C MET A 220 -33.52 -24.95 -12.71
N HIS A 221 -33.35 -26.22 -12.37
CA HIS A 221 -33.61 -27.31 -13.32
C HIS A 221 -34.25 -28.53 -12.63
N HIS A 222 -35.55 -28.48 -12.36
CA HIS A 222 -36.48 -29.56 -12.72
C HIS A 222 -37.92 -29.18 -12.34
N ARG A 223 -38.75 -28.95 -13.36
CA ARG A 223 -40.22 -28.93 -13.26
C ARG A 223 -40.74 -30.12 -14.06
N ASN A 224 -41.76 -30.79 -13.51
CA ASN A 224 -42.44 -32.03 -13.94
C ASN A 224 -41.69 -33.32 -13.50
N SER A 225 -42.25 -34.29 -12.78
CA SER A 225 -43.66 -34.73 -12.64
C SER A 225 -43.80 -35.63 -11.40
N ASP A 226 -44.89 -35.52 -10.65
CA ASP A 226 -45.45 -36.58 -9.77
C ASP A 226 -46.34 -37.54 -10.61
N PRO A 227 -46.83 -38.74 -10.15
CA PRO A 227 -46.90 -39.25 -8.76
C PRO A 227 -46.67 -40.78 -8.52
N LYS A 228 -46.69 -41.17 -7.22
CA LYS A 228 -47.00 -42.48 -6.57
C LYS A 228 -45.88 -43.55 -6.40
N THR A 229 -45.61 -43.97 -5.16
CA THR A 229 -46.12 -45.22 -4.51
C THR A 229 -45.53 -45.48 -3.10
N ASN A 230 -46.32 -46.19 -2.30
CA ASN A 230 -46.16 -46.58 -0.87
C ASN A 230 -44.91 -47.42 -0.51
N GLY A 231 -44.50 -47.34 0.77
CA GLY A 231 -43.71 -48.40 1.43
C GLY A 231 -43.37 -48.10 2.90
N LYS A 232 -44.16 -48.66 3.82
CA LYS A 232 -43.98 -48.66 5.31
C LYS A 232 -42.79 -49.51 5.76
N TYR A 233 -42.16 -49.14 6.89
CA TYR A 233 -41.79 -49.96 8.07
C TYR A 233 -41.21 -48.96 9.12
N GLY A 234 -41.87 -48.63 10.24
CA GLY A 234 -41.92 -49.38 11.51
C GLY A 234 -40.53 -49.36 12.19
N ASN A 235 -40.26 -48.81 13.37
CA ASN A 235 -41.05 -48.81 14.62
C ASN A 235 -40.37 -47.95 15.72
N HIS A 236 -41.20 -47.31 16.58
CA HIS A 236 -41.18 -47.25 18.08
C HIS A 236 -39.90 -46.81 18.84
N ILE A 237 -39.84 -46.05 19.96
CA ILE A 237 -40.68 -45.51 21.08
C ILE A 237 -39.80 -44.37 21.70
N ASP A 238 -40.21 -43.22 22.23
CA ASP A 238 -41.23 -42.93 23.25
C ASP A 238 -41.68 -41.45 23.22
N SER A 239 -42.83 -41.19 23.84
CA SER A 239 -43.64 -39.96 23.75
C SER A 239 -43.62 -39.12 25.03
N THR A 240 -44.30 -37.96 24.95
CA THR A 240 -44.80 -37.02 25.99
C THR A 240 -43.85 -35.89 26.40
N ASP A 241 -44.27 -34.66 26.72
CA ASP A 241 -45.45 -33.80 26.46
C ASP A 241 -45.11 -32.46 27.17
N GLY A 242 -45.70 -31.33 26.75
CA GLY A 242 -45.93 -30.17 27.62
C GLY A 242 -44.83 -29.10 27.74
N GLY A 243 -45.16 -27.87 27.32
CA GLY A 243 -44.24 -26.73 27.21
C GLY A 243 -43.80 -26.00 28.50
N ILE A 244 -43.01 -24.94 28.25
CA ILE A 244 -42.71 -23.72 29.03
C ILE A 244 -41.20 -23.53 29.34
N GLN A 245 -40.74 -22.35 28.89
CA GLN A 245 -39.52 -21.57 29.20
C GLN A 245 -38.21 -21.79 28.41
N PRO A 246 -37.67 -20.71 27.78
CA PRO A 246 -36.31 -20.64 27.30
C PRO A 246 -35.39 -20.04 28.38
N GLU A 247 -34.33 -20.75 28.75
CA GLU A 247 -33.26 -20.23 29.62
C GLU A 247 -31.95 -20.10 28.82
N CYS A 248 -31.56 -18.85 28.59
CA CYS A 248 -30.21 -18.28 28.47
C CYS A 248 -29.20 -18.75 27.39
N GLU A 249 -29.20 -17.99 26.28
CA GLU A 249 -28.10 -17.40 25.48
C GLU A 249 -26.60 -17.72 25.72
N PRO A 250 -25.80 -17.60 24.63
CA PRO A 250 -25.07 -16.32 24.46
C PRO A 250 -25.47 -15.55 23.19
N LYS A 251 -26.01 -14.34 23.41
CA LYS A 251 -26.24 -13.29 22.40
C LYS A 251 -24.92 -12.91 21.74
N SER A 252 -24.80 -13.05 20.43
CA SER A 252 -23.81 -12.25 19.70
C SER A 252 -24.27 -10.79 19.71
N LYS A 253 -23.55 -9.93 20.44
CA LYS A 253 -23.78 -8.48 20.50
C LYS A 253 -23.91 -7.88 19.09
N PRO A 254 -24.97 -7.10 18.80
CA PRO A 254 -25.00 -6.21 17.65
C PRO A 254 -23.90 -5.13 17.82
N ARG A 255 -23.05 -4.94 16.81
CA ARG A 255 -22.16 -3.77 16.77
C ARG A 255 -23.05 -2.53 16.51
N PRO A 256 -22.96 -1.47 17.32
CA PRO A 256 -23.89 -0.34 17.21
C PRO A 256 -23.59 0.51 15.98
N VAL A 257 -24.67 0.99 15.34
CA VAL A 257 -24.69 1.95 14.21
C VAL A 257 -24.09 3.32 14.58
N SER A 258 -23.62 3.52 15.82
CA SER A 258 -23.08 4.80 16.30
C SER A 258 -21.60 5.04 15.98
N LEU A 259 -20.81 4.02 15.58
CA LEU A 259 -19.38 4.25 15.33
C LEU A 259 -19.10 5.00 14.02
N ARG A 260 -19.90 4.79 12.97
CA ARG A 260 -19.79 5.57 11.72
C ARG A 260 -20.22 7.03 11.92
N HIS A 261 -21.23 7.26 12.75
CA HIS A 261 -21.65 8.62 13.12
C HIS A 261 -20.62 9.31 14.01
N ALA A 262 -19.96 8.58 14.92
CA ALA A 262 -18.89 9.11 15.76
C ALA A 262 -17.62 9.50 14.98
N ILE A 263 -17.22 8.72 13.97
CA ILE A 263 -16.06 9.07 13.13
C ILE A 263 -16.39 10.27 12.25
N ALA A 264 -17.60 10.33 11.69
CA ALA A 264 -18.03 11.49 10.89
C ALA A 264 -18.07 12.77 11.73
N THR A 265 -18.56 12.72 12.97
CA THR A 265 -18.59 13.90 13.85
C THR A 265 -17.18 14.34 14.26
N VAL A 266 -16.25 13.42 14.52
CA VAL A 266 -14.85 13.76 14.85
C VAL A 266 -14.12 14.41 13.67
N VAL A 267 -14.35 13.95 12.44
CA VAL A 267 -13.76 14.58 11.25
C VAL A 267 -14.35 15.96 11.02
N ILE A 268 -15.66 16.12 11.15
CA ILE A 268 -16.34 17.41 10.95
C ILE A 268 -15.89 18.42 12.02
N THR A 269 -15.80 18.03 13.30
CA THR A 269 -15.31 18.93 14.35
C THR A 269 -13.85 19.28 14.17
N GLY A 270 -13.01 18.34 13.70
CA GLY A 270 -11.62 18.61 13.34
C GLY A 270 -11.48 19.63 12.21
N VAL A 271 -12.28 19.51 11.16
CA VAL A 271 -12.27 20.46 10.02
C VAL A 271 -12.76 21.84 10.46
N ILE A 272 -13.85 21.93 11.22
CA ILE A 272 -14.38 23.21 11.73
C ILE A 272 -13.34 23.89 12.63
N CYS A 273 -12.74 23.14 13.57
CA CYS A 273 -11.70 23.65 14.45
C CYS A 273 -10.49 24.17 13.64
N GLY A 274 -10.05 23.41 12.63
CA GLY A 274 -8.95 23.81 11.74
C GLY A 274 -9.24 25.09 10.97
N ILE A 275 -10.44 25.26 10.42
CA ILE A 275 -10.85 26.47 9.70
C ILE A 275 -10.88 27.67 10.66
N VAL A 276 -11.46 27.53 11.85
CA VAL A 276 -11.51 28.60 12.85
C VAL A 276 -10.09 29.02 13.28
N CYS A 277 -9.19 28.06 13.52
CA CYS A 277 -7.80 28.36 13.84
C CYS A 277 -7.07 29.10 12.70
N LEU A 278 -7.28 28.70 11.44
CA LEU A 278 -6.72 29.39 10.29
C LEU A 278 -7.27 30.81 10.13
N MET A 279 -8.57 31.01 10.35
CA MET A 279 -9.18 32.34 10.32
C MET A 279 -8.63 33.25 11.43
N MET A 280 -8.44 32.72 12.64
CA MET A 280 -7.84 33.47 13.75
C MET A 280 -6.39 33.86 13.46
N LEU A 281 -5.59 32.95 12.88
CA LEU A 281 -4.22 33.26 12.45
C LEU A 281 -4.19 34.33 11.35
N ALA A 282 -5.07 34.23 10.36
CA ALA A 282 -5.19 35.23 9.32
C ALA A 282 -5.54 36.60 9.91
N ALA A 283 -6.53 36.68 10.81
CA ALA A 283 -6.91 37.92 11.48
C ALA A 283 -5.74 38.54 12.28
N ALA A 284 -4.96 37.73 12.99
CA ALA A 284 -3.78 38.19 13.71
C ALA A 284 -2.71 38.75 12.75
N ILE A 285 -2.41 38.05 11.65
CA ILE A 285 -1.45 38.50 10.64
C ILE A 285 -1.91 39.80 10.00
N TYR A 286 -3.19 39.89 9.60
CA TYR A 286 -3.77 41.12 9.05
C TYR A 286 -3.72 42.28 10.05
N GLY A 287 -4.03 42.03 11.33
CA GLY A 287 -3.94 43.03 12.40
C GLY A 287 -2.51 43.55 12.60
N CYS A 288 -1.52 42.65 12.63
CA CYS A 288 -0.11 43.03 12.73
C CYS A 288 0.37 43.84 11.52
N ALA A 289 0.00 43.42 10.30
CA ALA A 289 0.33 44.14 9.07
C ALA A 289 -0.30 45.55 9.06
N TYR A 290 -1.58 45.66 9.44
CA TYR A 290 -2.29 46.93 9.52
C TYR A 290 -1.65 47.88 10.54
N ALA A 291 -1.33 47.37 11.74
CA ALA A 291 -0.65 48.16 12.77
C ALA A 291 0.72 48.67 12.29
N ALA A 292 1.49 47.84 11.58
CA ALA A 292 2.79 48.24 11.03
C ALA A 292 2.65 49.33 9.97
N VAL A 293 1.65 49.23 9.07
CA VAL A 293 1.36 50.25 8.06
C VAL A 293 0.94 51.55 8.72
N MET A 294 0.03 51.50 9.69
CA MET A 294 -0.44 52.70 10.41
C MET A 294 0.69 53.37 11.21
N ALA A 295 1.57 52.59 11.86
CA ALA A 295 2.73 53.12 12.55
C ALA A 295 3.69 53.83 11.59
N LYS A 296 3.88 53.30 10.37
CA LYS A 296 4.69 53.95 9.33
C LYS A 296 4.03 55.25 8.85
N TYR A 297 2.71 55.24 8.63
CA TYR A 297 1.95 56.42 8.23
C TYR A 297 2.02 57.54 9.27
N GLN A 298 1.86 57.22 10.56
CA GLN A 298 1.99 58.22 11.64
C GLN A 298 3.41 58.81 11.74
N ARG A 299 4.46 58.01 11.49
CA ARG A 299 5.84 58.53 11.45
C ARG A 299 6.01 59.53 10.32
N GLN A 300 5.51 59.22 9.13
CA GLN A 300 5.54 60.12 7.98
C GLN A 300 4.75 61.40 8.24
N LEU A 301 3.59 61.31 8.88
CA LEU A 301 2.79 62.49 9.23
C LEU A 301 3.55 63.42 10.19
N LYS A 302 4.23 62.86 11.20
CA LYS A 302 5.08 63.63 12.13
C LYS A 302 6.31 64.25 11.46
N GLU A 303 6.88 63.59 10.46
CA GLU A 303 7.98 64.16 9.67
C GLU A 303 7.51 65.34 8.82
N VAL A 304 6.33 65.23 8.20
CA VAL A 304 5.69 66.32 7.43
C VAL A 304 5.33 67.50 8.34
N GLU A 305 4.80 67.25 9.54
CA GLU A 305 4.50 68.29 10.53
C GLU A 305 5.75 69.00 11.05
N ARG A 306 6.88 68.28 11.23
CA ARG A 306 8.18 68.90 11.57
C ARG A 306 8.76 69.76 10.45
N LEU A 307 8.41 69.49 9.21
CA LEU A 307 8.88 70.23 8.03
C LEU A 307 7.96 71.40 7.66
N ALA A 308 6.81 71.57 8.35
CA ALA A 308 5.96 72.74 8.19
C ALA A 308 6.57 73.96 8.91
N PRO A 309 6.92 75.05 8.22
CA PRO A 309 7.48 76.24 8.84
C PRO A 309 6.41 77.00 9.64
N VAL A 310 6.76 77.35 10.88
CA VAL A 310 6.05 78.31 11.74
C VAL A 310 6.10 79.68 11.05
N ALA A 311 4.98 80.12 10.50
CA ALA A 311 4.77 81.54 10.22
C ALA A 311 4.21 82.19 11.49
N GLU A 312 4.99 83.14 12.03
CA GLU A 312 4.74 83.88 13.25
C GLU A 312 3.51 84.80 13.20
N ASN A 313 2.83 84.87 14.34
CA ASN A 313 2.18 86.03 15.00
C ASN A 313 1.69 87.23 14.16
N GLY A 314 0.37 87.43 14.21
CA GLY A 314 -0.29 88.74 14.16
C GLY A 314 -1.63 88.68 14.90
N SER A 315 -1.75 89.43 16.00
CA SER A 315 -2.94 89.67 16.82
C SER A 315 -3.33 91.16 16.67
N PRO A 316 -4.49 91.68 17.13
CA PRO A 316 -5.86 91.14 17.23
C PRO A 316 -6.89 92.09 16.56
N GLU A 317 -8.05 91.64 16.08
CA GLU A 317 -9.20 92.56 15.91
C GLU A 317 -10.57 91.85 15.87
N GLU A 318 -11.33 92.14 16.93
CA GLU A 318 -12.76 92.43 17.04
C GLU A 318 -13.89 91.64 16.33
N LYS A 319 -14.93 91.42 17.15
CA LYS A 319 -16.39 91.45 16.92
C LYS A 319 -17.11 90.17 16.48
N GLU A 320 -17.62 89.49 17.52
CA GLU A 320 -19.04 89.22 17.81
C GLU A 320 -20.00 88.58 16.78
N PRO A 321 -21.07 87.93 17.27
CA PRO A 321 -21.74 86.81 16.61
C PRO A 321 -22.99 87.24 15.84
N LEU A 322 -23.39 86.44 14.84
CA LEU A 322 -24.76 86.48 14.32
C LEU A 322 -25.24 85.11 13.85
N ASP A 323 -26.10 84.54 14.68
CA ASP A 323 -27.38 83.89 14.40
C ASP A 323 -27.66 83.25 13.02
N SER A 324 -28.13 82.01 13.15
CA SER A 324 -29.48 81.58 12.76
C SER A 324 -29.89 81.57 11.28
N SER A 325 -29.99 80.33 10.79
CA SER A 325 -31.15 79.78 10.08
C SER A 325 -31.44 80.16 8.62
N LEU A 326 -31.92 79.11 7.92
CA LEU A 326 -32.71 79.07 6.68
C LEU A 326 -32.00 79.32 5.33
N ALA A 327 -31.77 78.23 4.61
CA ALA A 327 -32.66 77.81 3.52
C ALA A 327 -32.63 76.28 3.36
#